data_AF-A0A4V5NGR7-F1
#
_entry.id   AF-A0A4V5NGR7-F1
#
_cell.length_a   1.000
_cell.length_b   1.000
_cell.length_c   1.000
_cell.angle_alpha   90.00
_cell.angle_beta   90.00
_cell.angle_gamma   90.00
#
_symmetry.space_group_name_H-M   'P 1'
#
loop_
_entity.id
_entity.type
_entity.pdbx_description
1 polymer ?
#
loop_
_entity_poly.entity_id
_entity_poly.type
_entity_poly.pdbx_seq_one_letter_code
_entity_poly.pdbx_strand_id
1 'polypeptide(L)'
;MAKLSTKTSSWIAVDMWESEKKEYIPTALVLGHFANKINANSERQHSNIHIVPQLIQNDVSSTKIRLFAKRRMSVRYLIPDAVVEYIEEHNLYRE
;
A
#
# COMPACT_ATOMS: atom_id res chain seq x y z
N MET A 1 6.91 -6.45 2.37
CA MET A 1 6.09 -6.57 1.15
C MET A 1 5.99 -5.28 0.33
N ALA A 2 5.44 -4.17 0.83
CA ALA A 2 5.27 -2.94 0.02
C ALA A 2 6.57 -2.41 -0.63
N LYS A 3 7.69 -2.45 0.11
CA LYS A 3 9.02 -2.11 -0.45
C LYS A 3 9.44 -3.03 -1.59
N LEU A 4 9.06 -4.31 -1.57
CA LEU A 4 9.34 -5.26 -2.64
C LEU A 4 8.49 -4.93 -3.87
N SER A 5 7.22 -4.59 -3.67
CA SER A 5 6.28 -4.21 -4.74
C SER A 5 6.70 -2.95 -5.50
N THR A 6 7.43 -2.04 -4.85
CA THR A 6 7.79 -0.73 -5.41
C THR A 6 9.20 -0.68 -6.00
N LYS A 7 9.96 -1.80 -5.98
CA LYS A 7 11.35 -1.84 -6.49
C LYS A 7 11.50 -1.40 -7.93
N THR A 8 10.50 -1.65 -8.77
CA THR A 8 10.50 -1.31 -10.20
C THR A 8 9.89 0.05 -10.50
N SER A 9 9.33 0.74 -9.50
CA SER A 9 8.69 2.04 -9.68
C SER A 9 9.71 3.17 -9.54
N SER A 10 9.66 4.14 -10.45
CA SER A 10 10.48 5.36 -10.39
C SER A 10 9.82 6.52 -9.62
N TRP A 11 8.51 6.43 -9.34
CA TRP A 11 7.72 7.53 -8.79
C TRP A 11 6.93 7.18 -7.52
N ILE A 12 6.85 5.90 -7.17
CA ILE A 12 6.20 5.42 -5.94
C ILE A 12 7.27 4.88 -4.99
N ALA A 13 7.35 5.44 -3.79
CA ALA A 13 8.22 4.97 -2.71
C ALA A 13 7.40 4.59 -1.47
N VAL A 14 8.00 3.80 -0.58
CA VAL A 14 7.39 3.39 0.69
C VAL A 14 8.11 4.06 1.84
N ASP A 15 7.38 4.90 2.58
CA ASP A 15 7.83 5.51 3.82
C ASP A 15 7.36 4.67 5.02
N MET A 16 8.19 4.51 6.05
CA MET A 16 7.91 3.68 7.23
C MET A 16 7.39 4.47 8.42
N TRP A 17 7.38 5.81 8.35
CA TRP A 17 7.21 6.70 9.49
C TRP A 17 5.93 6.45 10.28
N GLU A 18 4.80 6.15 9.63
CA GLU A 18 3.52 5.84 10.30
C GLU A 18 3.59 4.50 11.04
N SER A 19 4.17 3.47 10.42
CA SER A 19 4.26 2.11 10.99
C SER A 19 5.31 1.99 12.10
N GLU A 20 6.28 2.90 12.17
CA GLU A 20 7.26 2.97 13.26
C GLU A 20 6.68 3.56 14.55
N LYS A 21 5.47 4.11 14.50
CA LYS A 21 4.80 4.68 15.68
C LYS A 21 4.29 3.56 16.57
N LYS A 22 4.46 3.74 17.88
CA LYS A 22 4.00 2.78 18.89
C LYS A 22 2.47 2.68 18.95
N GLU A 23 1.79 3.75 18.58
CA GLU A 23 0.34 3.87 18.64
C GLU A 23 -0.21 4.28 17.26
N TYR A 24 -1.49 3.98 17.05
CA TYR A 24 -2.21 4.42 15.86
C TYR A 24 -2.16 5.94 15.72
N ILE A 25 -1.90 6.41 14.49
CA ILE A 25 -1.95 7.83 14.15
C ILE A 25 -3.09 8.07 13.16
N PRO A 26 -3.98 9.03 13.43
CA PRO A 26 -4.99 9.44 12.46
C PRO A 26 -4.38 9.92 11.14
N THR A 27 -4.99 9.53 10.01
CA THR A 27 -4.56 9.92 8.66
C THR A 27 -4.30 11.43 8.51
N ALA A 28 -5.09 12.28 9.15
CA ALA A 28 -4.91 13.74 9.10
C ALA A 28 -3.53 14.20 9.64
N LEU A 29 -3.02 13.56 10.70
CA LEU A 29 -1.71 13.87 11.26
C LEU A 29 -0.58 13.32 10.38
N VAL A 30 -0.79 12.15 9.77
CA VAL A 30 0.15 11.59 8.77
C VAL A 30 0.27 12.53 7.57
N LEU A 31 -0.85 13.02 7.04
CA LEU A 31 -0.87 14.00 5.95
C LEU A 31 -0.17 15.31 6.36
N GLY A 32 -0.38 15.79 7.58
CA GLY A 32 0.31 16.97 8.11
C GLY A 32 1.83 16.80 8.18
N HIS A 33 2.31 15.62 8.57
CA HIS A 33 3.73 15.29 8.58
C HIS A 33 4.37 15.42 7.19
N PHE A 34 3.73 14.86 6.15
CA PHE A 34 4.23 14.94 4.77
C PHE A 34 4.04 16.33 4.15
N ALA A 35 2.96 17.04 4.48
CA ALA A 35 2.75 18.40 4.01
C ALA A 35 3.87 19.33 4.47
N ASN A 36 4.31 19.26 5.72
CA ASN A 36 5.43 20.06 6.22
C ASN A 36 6.77 19.72 5.54
N LYS A 37 6.95 18.48 5.12
CA LYS A 37 8.18 18.01 4.44
C LYS A 37 8.23 18.38 2.96
N ILE A 38 7.08 18.41 2.28
CA ILE A 38 7.00 18.46 0.81
C ILE A 38 6.37 19.77 0.33
N ASN A 39 5.36 20.26 1.03
CA ASN A 39 4.48 21.34 0.59
C ASN A 39 4.69 22.59 1.46
N ALA A 40 5.92 23.13 1.48
CA ALA A 40 6.28 24.28 2.33
C ALA A 40 5.40 25.53 2.11
N ASN A 41 4.66 25.64 1.00
CA ASN A 41 3.90 26.83 0.60
C ASN A 41 2.46 26.55 0.09
N SER A 42 1.81 25.43 0.46
CA SER A 42 0.45 25.16 -0.04
C SER A 42 -0.64 25.84 0.79
N GLU A 43 -1.44 26.70 0.17
CA GLU A 43 -2.63 27.31 0.77
C GLU A 43 -3.77 26.28 0.96
N ARG A 44 -4.66 26.54 1.93
CA ARG A 44 -5.87 25.73 2.13
C ARG A 44 -6.82 25.93 0.95
N GLN A 45 -7.01 24.90 0.15
CA GLN A 45 -7.98 24.90 -0.94
C GLN A 45 -9.35 24.43 -0.45
N HIS A 46 -10.38 25.25 -0.68
CA HIS A 46 -11.77 24.82 -0.58
C HIS A 46 -12.14 23.96 -1.80
N SER A 47 -13.03 22.98 -1.64
CA SER A 47 -13.49 22.06 -2.71
C SER A 47 -12.38 21.27 -3.43
N ASN A 48 -11.50 20.58 -2.68
CA ASN A 48 -10.35 19.87 -3.22
C ASN A 48 -10.56 18.34 -3.38
N ILE A 49 -11.76 17.90 -3.77
CA ILE A 49 -12.07 16.48 -3.98
C ILE A 49 -12.10 16.20 -5.48
N HIS A 50 -11.13 15.41 -5.96
CA HIS A 50 -10.99 15.04 -7.36
C HIS A 50 -11.49 13.62 -7.59
N ILE A 51 -12.47 13.45 -8.48
CA ILE A 51 -12.98 12.12 -8.86
C ILE A 51 -12.23 11.67 -10.12
N VAL A 52 -11.42 10.62 -10.00
CA VAL A 52 -10.69 10.01 -11.12
C VAL A 52 -11.38 8.69 -11.49
N PRO A 53 -11.97 8.54 -12.68
CA PRO A 53 -12.62 7.31 -13.09
C PRO A 53 -11.58 6.20 -13.28
N GLN A 54 -11.85 5.03 -12.69
CA GLN A 54 -11.01 3.86 -12.87
C GLN A 54 -11.41 3.11 -14.16
N LEU A 55 -10.54 3.12 -15.17
CA LEU A 55 -10.81 2.52 -16.49
C LEU A 55 -10.59 1.00 -16.56
N ILE A 56 -9.88 0.43 -15.59
CA ILE A 56 -9.55 -1.00 -15.54
C ILE A 56 -10.00 -1.56 -14.19
N GLN A 57 -10.71 -2.68 -14.20
CA GLN A 57 -11.15 -3.33 -12.97
C GLN A 57 -9.96 -3.93 -12.21
N ASN A 58 -9.77 -3.48 -10.97
CA ASN A 58 -8.87 -4.13 -10.03
C ASN A 58 -9.66 -5.15 -9.22
N ASP A 59 -9.92 -6.33 -9.78
CA ASP A 59 -10.63 -7.44 -9.11
C ASP A 59 -9.72 -8.24 -8.13
N VAL A 60 -8.76 -7.55 -7.53
CA VAL A 60 -7.85 -8.09 -6.52
C VAL A 60 -8.03 -7.31 -5.22
N SER A 61 -8.30 -8.03 -4.14
CA SER A 61 -8.37 -7.48 -2.79
C SER A 61 -7.49 -8.28 -1.84
N SER A 62 -6.94 -7.64 -0.80
CA SER A 62 -6.12 -8.32 0.20
C SER A 62 -6.86 -9.45 0.91
N THR A 63 -8.20 -9.35 1.06
CA THR A 63 -9.03 -10.43 1.60
C THR A 63 -9.03 -11.67 0.70
N LYS A 64 -9.18 -11.48 -0.62
CA LYS A 64 -9.15 -12.58 -1.62
C LYS A 64 -7.75 -13.23 -1.65
N ILE A 65 -6.69 -12.43 -1.63
CA ILE A 65 -5.30 -12.91 -1.58
C ILE A 65 -5.04 -13.76 -0.32
N ARG A 66 -5.39 -13.25 0.87
CA ARG A 66 -5.22 -14.00 2.12
C ARG A 66 -6.02 -15.32 2.11
N LEU A 67 -7.25 -15.30 1.58
CA LEU A 67 -8.08 -16.49 1.46
C LEU A 67 -7.45 -17.55 0.54
N PHE A 68 -6.91 -17.15 -0.61
CA PHE A 68 -6.25 -18.06 -1.54
C PHE A 68 -4.96 -18.64 -0.95
N ALA A 69 -4.12 -17.81 -0.34
CA ALA A 69 -2.92 -18.26 0.36
C ALA A 69 -3.24 -19.29 1.45
N LYS A 70 -4.26 -19.02 2.28
CA LYS A 70 -4.76 -19.94 3.32
C LYS A 70 -5.23 -21.28 2.75
N ARG A 71 -5.89 -21.25 1.59
CA ARG A 71 -6.37 -22.45 0.88
C ARG A 71 -5.28 -23.15 0.04
N ARG A 72 -4.02 -22.72 0.13
CA ARG A 72 -2.89 -23.20 -0.69
C ARG A 72 -3.14 -23.07 -2.20
N MET A 73 -3.96 -22.10 -2.58
CA MET A 73 -4.17 -21.73 -3.98
C MET A 73 -3.09 -20.74 -4.42
N SER A 74 -2.71 -20.78 -5.70
CA SER A 74 -1.73 -19.84 -6.25
C SER A 74 -2.28 -18.41 -6.25
N VAL A 75 -1.42 -17.45 -5.88
CA VAL A 75 -1.68 -16.00 -5.97
C VAL A 75 -0.74 -15.31 -6.98
N ARG A 76 0.01 -16.10 -7.77
CA ARG A 76 0.89 -15.57 -8.82
C ARG A 76 0.07 -14.78 -9.84
N TYR A 77 0.67 -13.72 -10.39
CA TYR A 77 0.04 -12.76 -11.30
C TYR A 77 -1.07 -11.88 -10.70
N LEU A 78 -1.54 -12.17 -9.47
CA LEU A 78 -2.44 -11.28 -8.74
C LEU A 78 -1.68 -10.21 -7.94
N ILE A 79 -0.42 -10.49 -7.60
CA ILE A 79 0.52 -9.60 -6.89
C ILE A 79 1.93 -9.76 -7.50
N PRO A 80 2.87 -8.83 -7.25
CA PRO A 80 4.24 -8.92 -7.76
C PRO A 80 4.97 -10.20 -7.32
N ASP A 81 5.77 -10.81 -8.20
CA ASP A 81 6.46 -12.08 -7.92
C ASP A 81 7.35 -12.03 -6.67
N ALA A 82 8.11 -10.94 -6.49
CA ALA A 82 8.94 -10.74 -5.29
C ALA A 82 8.12 -10.73 -3.98
N VAL A 83 6.82 -10.41 -4.03
CA VAL A 83 5.92 -10.48 -2.86
C VAL A 83 5.41 -11.90 -2.65
N VAL A 84 5.15 -12.64 -3.73
CA VAL A 84 4.79 -14.07 -3.66
C VAL A 84 5.92 -14.85 -2.97
N GLU A 85 7.16 -14.67 -3.41
CA GLU A 85 8.36 -15.29 -2.84
C GLU A 85 8.47 -14.97 -1.34
N TYR A 86 8.28 -13.70 -0.96
CA TYR A 86 8.34 -13.28 0.43
C TYR A 86 7.27 -13.95 1.31
N ILE A 87 6.03 -14.07 0.80
CA ILE A 87 4.93 -14.75 1.50
C ILE A 87 5.25 -16.23 1.71
N GLU A 88 5.80 -16.90 0.70
CA GLU A 88 6.15 -18.31 0.73
C GLU A 88 7.30 -18.60 1.71
N GLU A 89 8.38 -17.82 1.64
CA GLU A 89 9.56 -17.93 2.51
C GLU A 89 9.19 -17.73 3.99
N HIS A 90 8.34 -16.74 4.29
CA HIS A 90 7.97 -16.38 5.65
C HIS A 90 6.70 -17.10 6.15
N ASN A 91 6.15 -18.03 5.37
CA ASN A 91 4.94 -18.79 5.71
C ASN A 91 3.73 -17.92 6.10
N LEU A 92 3.59 -16.74 5.49
CA LEU A 92 2.51 -15.81 5.83
C LEU A 92 1.14 -16.32 5.35
N TYR A 93 0.09 -16.02 6.11
CA TYR A 93 -1.31 -16.31 5.78
C TYR A 93 -1.68 -17.80 5.67
N ARG A 94 -0.90 -18.69 6.28
CA ARG A 94 -1.13 -20.16 6.23
C ARG A 94 -2.13 -20.69 7.26
N GLU A 95 -2.60 -19.87 8.20
CA GLU A 95 -3.50 -20.26 9.30
C GLU A 95 -4.95 -19.79 9.14
#